data_AF-A0A835DC52-F1
#
_entry.id   AF-A0A835DC52-F1
#
_cell.length_a   1.000
_cell.length_b   1.000
_cell.length_c   1.000
_cell.angle_alpha   90.00
_cell.angle_beta   90.00
_cell.angle_gamma   90.00
#
_symmetry.space_group_name_H-M   'P 1'
#
loop_
_entity.id
_entity.type
_entity.pdbx_description
1 polymer ?
#
loop_
_entity_poly.entity_id
_entity_poly.type
_entity_poly.pdbx_seq_one_letter_code
_entity_poly.pdbx_strand_id
1 'polypeptide(L)'
;MDLPQEVDDYIKESIESYLGLPVSEKTLDLKLQASEEARKRLQDQYFYIQSQFKEKDEIVERARAEASMNAQALKKFIEENQKLAKECTNLLGECSRLEKECSLYHRDREVLMEFGNEADDRAKEAEIRLLEAENELGRLAEDLKFYKHESEIHKVNETRAIEELRLLRERLSEGECARYLEDRSAFVHSEHFDQENGFWTRPEQSLR
;
A
#
# COMPACT_ATOMS: atom_id res chain seq x y z
N MET A 1 -112.37 -31.75 -26.95
CA MET A 1 -111.80 -30.85 -27.98
C MET A 1 -111.41 -31.77 -29.10
N ASP A 2 -112.27 -31.88 -30.10
CA ASP A 2 -112.08 -32.84 -31.18
C ASP A 2 -110.96 -32.32 -32.09
N LEU A 3 -110.02 -33.21 -32.40
CA LEU A 3 -108.93 -32.90 -33.32
C LEU A 3 -109.51 -32.71 -34.73
N PRO A 4 -108.87 -31.88 -35.58
CA PRO A 4 -109.22 -31.82 -36.99
C PRO A 4 -109.18 -33.21 -37.62
N GLN A 5 -110.18 -33.55 -38.43
CA GLN A 5 -110.34 -34.90 -39.03
C GLN A 5 -109.06 -35.39 -39.73
N GLU A 6 -108.34 -34.50 -40.41
CA GLU A 6 -107.08 -34.83 -41.08
C GLU A 6 -105.96 -35.29 -40.12
N VAL A 7 -105.94 -34.75 -38.90
CA VAL A 7 -104.98 -35.13 -37.86
C VAL A 7 -105.38 -36.46 -37.24
N ASP A 8 -106.68 -36.69 -37.02
CA ASP A 8 -107.20 -37.95 -36.48
C ASP A 8 -107.00 -39.11 -37.47
N ASP A 9 -107.27 -38.88 -38.77
CA ASP A 9 -107.02 -39.84 -39.85
C ASP A 9 -105.51 -40.15 -39.99
N TYR A 10 -104.64 -39.14 -39.89
CA TYR A 10 -103.19 -39.34 -39.91
C TYR A 10 -102.69 -40.16 -38.71
N ILE A 11 -103.24 -39.91 -37.51
CA ILE A 11 -102.88 -40.67 -36.30
C ILE A 11 -103.36 -42.12 -36.43
N LYS A 12 -104.60 -42.34 -36.88
CA LYS A 12 -105.18 -43.67 -37.09
C LYS A 12 -104.37 -44.46 -38.12
N GLU A 13 -104.11 -43.89 -39.29
CA GLU A 13 -103.31 -44.53 -40.32
C GLU A 13 -101.84 -44.72 -39.85
N SER A 14 -101.32 -43.82 -39.02
CA SER A 14 -99.99 -44.02 -38.43
C SER A 14 -99.95 -45.25 -37.54
N ILE A 15 -100.97 -45.48 -36.71
CA ILE A 15 -101.10 -46.68 -35.87
C ILE A 15 -101.26 -47.93 -36.75
N GLU A 16 -102.14 -47.89 -37.75
CA GLU A 16 -102.35 -48.99 -38.70
C GLU A 16 -101.05 -49.37 -39.42
N SER A 17 -100.25 -48.38 -39.84
CA SER A 17 -98.93 -48.57 -40.44
C SER A 17 -97.93 -49.26 -39.49
N TYR A 18 -97.92 -48.93 -38.20
CA TYR A 18 -97.07 -49.63 -37.22
C TYR A 18 -97.52 -51.07 -36.95
N LEU A 19 -98.81 -51.36 -37.13
CA LEU A 19 -99.39 -52.70 -37.03
C LEU A 19 -99.24 -53.52 -38.32
N GLY A 20 -98.63 -52.98 -39.36
CA GLY A 20 -98.42 -53.64 -40.65
C GLY A 20 -99.66 -53.69 -41.54
N LEU A 21 -100.68 -52.87 -41.25
CA LEU A 21 -101.89 -52.76 -42.05
C LEU A 21 -101.69 -51.80 -43.24
N PRO A 22 -102.44 -51.98 -44.34
CA PRO A 22 -102.36 -51.09 -45.50
C PRO A 22 -102.78 -49.68 -45.11
N VAL A 23 -101.98 -48.69 -45.51
CA VAL A 23 -102.24 -47.27 -45.31
C VAL A 23 -102.42 -46.55 -46.63
N SER A 24 -103.02 -45.36 -46.59
CA SER A 24 -103.22 -44.55 -47.78
C SER A 24 -101.87 -44.06 -48.34
N GLU A 25 -101.83 -43.87 -49.67
CA GLU A 25 -100.70 -43.29 -50.38
C GLU A 25 -100.35 -41.89 -49.82
N LYS A 26 -101.37 -41.10 -49.47
CA LYS A 26 -101.21 -39.76 -48.87
C LYS A 26 -100.44 -39.80 -47.55
N THR A 27 -100.72 -40.77 -46.67
CA THR A 27 -100.00 -40.90 -45.39
C THR A 27 -98.56 -41.36 -45.58
N LEU A 28 -98.30 -42.24 -46.55
CA LEU A 28 -96.95 -42.66 -46.90
C LEU A 28 -96.12 -41.48 -47.45
N ASP A 29 -96.69 -40.66 -48.34
CA ASP A 29 -96.02 -39.48 -48.90
C ASP A 29 -95.69 -38.45 -47.83
N LEU A 30 -96.63 -38.18 -46.91
CA LEU A 30 -96.39 -37.26 -45.79
C LEU A 30 -95.28 -37.75 -44.87
N LYS A 31 -95.23 -39.06 -44.57
CA LYS A 31 -94.14 -39.66 -43.78
C LYS A 31 -92.80 -39.60 -44.51
N LEU A 32 -92.79 -39.82 -45.83
CA LEU A 32 -91.60 -39.70 -46.65
C LEU A 32 -91.06 -38.26 -46.64
N GLN A 33 -91.93 -37.28 -46.89
CA GLN A 33 -91.56 -35.86 -46.84
C GLN A 33 -91.04 -35.44 -45.46
N ALA A 34 -91.72 -35.82 -44.38
CA ALA A 34 -91.28 -35.53 -43.02
C ALA A 34 -89.91 -36.16 -42.70
N SER A 35 -89.68 -37.40 -43.16
CA SER A 35 -88.41 -38.10 -43.02
C SER A 35 -87.29 -37.42 -43.82
N GLU A 36 -87.56 -37.01 -45.06
CA GLU A 36 -86.59 -36.29 -45.90
C GLU A 36 -86.23 -34.93 -45.32
N GLU A 37 -87.20 -34.18 -44.78
CA GLU A 37 -86.96 -32.92 -44.09
C GLU A 37 -86.14 -33.13 -42.82
N ALA A 38 -86.49 -34.12 -41.99
CA ALA A 38 -85.72 -34.46 -40.80
C ALA A 38 -84.28 -34.83 -41.15
N ARG A 39 -84.09 -35.63 -42.21
CA ARG A 39 -82.76 -36.00 -42.73
C ARG A 39 -81.97 -34.78 -43.20
N LYS A 40 -82.58 -33.87 -43.96
CA LYS A 40 -81.94 -32.61 -44.40
C LYS A 40 -81.51 -31.76 -43.21
N ARG A 41 -82.40 -31.53 -42.24
CA ARG A 41 -82.07 -30.78 -41.01
C ARG A 41 -80.92 -31.41 -40.24
N LEU A 42 -80.90 -32.74 -40.10
CA LEU A 42 -79.80 -33.45 -39.43
C LEU A 42 -78.48 -33.32 -40.21
N GLN A 43 -78.54 -33.38 -41.54
CA GLN A 43 -77.36 -33.20 -42.39
C GLN A 43 -76.80 -31.78 -42.26
N ASP A 44 -77.66 -30.75 -42.24
CA ASP A 44 -77.24 -29.36 -42.04
C ASP A 44 -76.61 -29.15 -40.66
N GLN A 45 -77.22 -29.73 -39.61
CA GLN A 45 -76.65 -29.70 -38.25
C GLN A 45 -75.29 -30.40 -38.19
N TYR A 46 -75.15 -31.55 -38.85
CA TYR A 46 -73.89 -32.27 -38.91
C TYR A 46 -72.79 -31.41 -39.56
N PHE A 47 -73.08 -30.78 -40.71
CA PHE A 47 -72.11 -29.91 -41.37
C PHE A 47 -71.75 -28.68 -40.54
N TYR A 48 -72.73 -28.08 -39.84
CA TYR A 48 -72.50 -26.97 -38.93
C TYR A 48 -71.60 -27.36 -37.75
N ILE A 49 -71.87 -28.51 -37.11
CA ILE A 49 -71.04 -28.98 -36.00
C ILE A 49 -69.64 -29.34 -36.50
N GLN A 50 -69.53 -29.95 -37.67
CA GLN A 50 -68.24 -30.31 -38.26
C GLN A 50 -67.39 -29.08 -38.58
N SER A 51 -67.98 -28.00 -39.09
CA SER A 51 -67.24 -26.76 -39.34
C SER A 51 -66.80 -26.08 -38.04
N GLN A 52 -67.67 -26.03 -37.04
CA GLN A 52 -67.34 -25.55 -35.70
C GLN A 52 -66.21 -26.34 -35.05
N PHE A 53 -66.23 -27.67 -35.17
CA PHE A 53 -65.18 -28.53 -34.61
C PHE A 53 -63.81 -28.23 -35.25
N LYS A 54 -63.76 -28.12 -36.58
CA LYS A 54 -62.52 -27.75 -37.30
C LYS A 54 -61.98 -26.38 -36.89
N GLU A 55 -62.86 -25.38 -36.77
CA GLU A 55 -62.46 -24.04 -36.33
C GLU A 55 -61.84 -24.08 -34.91
N LYS A 56 -62.46 -24.83 -33.99
CA LYS A 56 -61.93 -24.97 -32.62
C LYS A 56 -60.62 -25.74 -32.59
N ASP A 57 -60.47 -26.80 -33.38
CA ASP A 57 -59.20 -27.53 -33.51
C ASP A 57 -58.08 -26.60 -34.02
N GLU A 58 -58.33 -25.78 -35.03
CA GLU A 58 -57.35 -24.82 -35.54
C GLU A 58 -56.94 -23.76 -34.49
N ILE A 59 -57.88 -23.32 -33.66
CA ILE A 59 -57.59 -22.41 -32.54
C ILE A 59 -56.71 -23.12 -31.49
N VAL A 60 -57.03 -24.38 -31.16
CA VAL A 60 -56.24 -25.17 -30.19
C VAL A 60 -54.82 -25.39 -30.69
N GLU A 61 -54.63 -25.75 -31.95
CA GLU A 61 -53.30 -25.97 -32.51
C GLU A 61 -52.47 -24.67 -32.57
N ARG A 62 -53.09 -23.53 -32.91
CA ARG A 62 -52.42 -22.22 -32.81
C ARG A 62 -52.00 -21.88 -31.38
N ALA A 63 -52.91 -22.07 -30.42
CA ALA A 63 -52.61 -21.82 -29.01
C ALA A 63 -51.49 -22.73 -28.47
N ARG A 64 -51.44 -23.99 -28.91
CA ARG A 64 -50.35 -24.92 -28.57
C ARG A 64 -49.01 -24.48 -29.14
N ALA A 65 -49.00 -24.06 -30.41
CA ALA A 65 -47.78 -23.56 -31.04
C ALA A 65 -47.25 -22.30 -30.33
N GLU A 66 -48.14 -21.35 -30.02
CA GLU A 66 -47.80 -20.13 -29.29
C GLU A 66 -47.28 -20.44 -27.88
N ALA A 67 -47.97 -21.30 -27.12
CA ALA A 67 -47.54 -21.71 -25.79
C ALA A 67 -46.15 -22.39 -25.82
N SER A 68 -45.89 -23.22 -26.83
CA SER A 68 -44.58 -23.88 -27.01
C SER A 68 -43.47 -22.86 -27.29
N MET A 69 -43.70 -21.91 -28.19
CA MET A 69 -42.74 -20.84 -28.49
C MET A 69 -42.46 -19.98 -27.25
N ASN A 70 -43.51 -19.59 -26.52
CA ASN A 70 -43.39 -18.79 -25.31
C ASN A 70 -42.62 -19.54 -24.21
N ALA A 71 -42.88 -20.84 -24.03
CA ALA A 71 -42.13 -21.66 -23.07
C ALA A 71 -40.64 -21.74 -23.41
N GLN A 72 -40.29 -21.86 -24.71
CA GLN A 72 -38.90 -21.85 -25.15
C GLN A 72 -38.22 -20.49 -24.94
N ALA A 73 -38.92 -19.39 -25.24
CA ALA A 73 -38.42 -18.04 -25.02
C ALA A 73 -38.16 -17.79 -23.53
N LEU A 74 -39.11 -18.17 -22.68
CA LEU A 74 -38.97 -18.03 -21.23
C LEU A 74 -37.80 -18.86 -20.69
N LYS A 75 -37.62 -20.10 -21.19
CA LYS A 75 -36.48 -20.94 -20.81
C LYS A 75 -35.15 -20.27 -21.14
N LYS A 76 -34.98 -19.77 -22.36
CA LYS A 76 -33.76 -19.04 -22.77
C LYS A 76 -33.51 -17.81 -21.91
N PHE A 77 -34.57 -17.04 -21.63
CA PHE A 77 -34.46 -15.87 -20.78
C PHE A 77 -34.01 -16.21 -19.35
N ILE A 78 -34.52 -17.29 -18.76
CA ILE A 78 -34.10 -17.77 -17.44
C ILE A 78 -32.62 -18.19 -17.47
N GLU A 79 -32.19 -18.92 -18.50
CA GLU A 79 -30.79 -19.35 -18.65
C GLU A 79 -29.83 -18.14 -18.77
N GLU A 80 -30.20 -17.14 -19.57
CA GLU A 80 -29.41 -15.90 -19.71
C GLU A 80 -29.36 -15.09 -18.42
N ASN A 81 -30.49 -14.98 -17.70
CA ASN A 81 -30.56 -14.27 -16.43
C ASN A 81 -29.70 -14.97 -15.35
N GLN A 82 -29.73 -16.31 -15.30
CA GLN A 82 -28.85 -17.09 -14.43
C GLN A 82 -27.36 -16.89 -14.76
N LYS A 83 -27.02 -16.84 -16.05
CA LYS A 83 -25.65 -16.56 -16.50
C LYS A 83 -25.20 -15.15 -16.06
N LEU A 84 -26.05 -14.14 -16.27
CA LEU A 84 -25.78 -12.76 -15.85
C LEU A 84 -25.63 -12.66 -14.33
N ALA A 85 -26.49 -13.31 -13.55
CA ALA A 85 -26.37 -13.34 -12.09
C ALA A 85 -25.02 -13.93 -11.64
N LYS A 86 -24.56 -15.01 -12.29
CA LYS A 86 -23.25 -15.60 -12.01
C LYS A 86 -22.10 -14.64 -12.36
N GLU A 87 -22.17 -13.96 -13.50
CA GLU A 87 -21.17 -12.97 -13.89
C GLU A 87 -21.13 -11.79 -12.89
N CYS A 88 -22.28 -11.30 -12.43
CA CYS A 88 -22.35 -10.29 -11.37
C CYS A 88 -21.68 -10.77 -10.08
N THR A 89 -21.93 -12.01 -9.63
CA THR A 89 -21.26 -12.54 -8.44
C THR A 89 -19.75 -12.65 -8.60
N ASN A 90 -19.27 -13.02 -9.79
CA ASN A 90 -17.84 -13.10 -10.07
C ASN A 90 -17.19 -11.70 -10.06
N LEU A 91 -17.81 -10.73 -10.72
CA LEU A 91 -17.32 -9.34 -10.75
C LEU A 91 -17.29 -8.72 -9.35
N LEU A 92 -18.33 -8.94 -8.53
CA LEU A 92 -18.33 -8.52 -7.13
C LEU A 92 -17.18 -9.16 -6.34
N GLY A 93 -16.89 -10.44 -6.59
CA GLY A 93 -15.75 -11.13 -6.02
C GLY A 93 -14.41 -10.46 -6.38
N GLU A 94 -14.22 -10.13 -7.66
CA GLU A 94 -13.01 -9.43 -8.13
C GLU A 94 -12.91 -8.00 -7.56
N CYS A 95 -14.01 -7.25 -7.49
CA CYS A 95 -14.02 -5.93 -6.86
C CYS A 95 -13.56 -6.03 -5.39
N SER A 96 -14.11 -6.97 -4.62
CA SER A 96 -13.72 -7.16 -3.23
C SER A 96 -12.23 -7.56 -3.08
N ARG A 97 -11.71 -8.36 -4.02
CA ARG A 97 -10.28 -8.72 -4.04
C ARG A 97 -9.41 -7.49 -4.29
N LEU A 98 -9.76 -6.69 -5.29
CA LEU A 98 -9.02 -5.47 -5.65
C LEU A 98 -9.09 -4.40 -4.57
N GLU A 99 -10.23 -4.24 -3.89
CA GLU A 99 -10.36 -3.31 -2.75
C GLU A 99 -9.40 -3.67 -1.61
N LYS A 100 -9.24 -4.97 -1.31
CA LYS A 100 -8.28 -5.45 -0.33
C LYS A 100 -6.84 -5.18 -0.77
N GLU A 101 -6.54 -5.43 -2.05
CA GLU A 101 -5.22 -5.17 -2.62
C GLU A 101 -4.86 -3.67 -2.59
N CYS A 102 -5.78 -2.79 -2.96
CA CYS A 102 -5.61 -1.34 -2.85
C CYS A 102 -5.38 -0.90 -1.40
N SER A 103 -6.09 -1.51 -0.44
CA SER A 103 -5.91 -1.22 0.98
C SER A 103 -4.51 -1.61 1.48
N LEU A 104 -3.96 -2.73 1.00
CA LEU A 104 -2.59 -3.14 1.31
C LEU A 104 -1.58 -2.15 0.73
N TYR A 105 -1.70 -1.78 -0.55
CA TYR A 105 -0.79 -0.81 -1.14
C TYR A 105 -0.87 0.57 -0.48
N HIS A 106 -2.06 0.98 -0.03
CA HIS A 106 -2.21 2.21 0.72
C HIS A 106 -1.42 2.16 2.03
N ARG A 107 -1.55 1.06 2.78
CA ARG A 107 -0.82 0.84 4.04
C ARG A 107 0.69 0.76 3.82
N ASP A 108 1.14 0.04 2.79
CA ASP A 108 2.57 -0.06 2.47
C ASP A 108 3.16 1.32 2.14
N ARG A 109 2.40 2.15 1.41
CA ARG A 109 2.81 3.53 1.12
C ARG A 109 2.95 4.38 2.38
N GLU A 110 2.05 4.23 3.34
CA GLU A 110 2.11 4.95 4.63
C GLU A 110 3.35 4.54 5.42
N VAL A 111 3.60 3.23 5.55
CA VAL A 111 4.79 2.70 6.24
C VAL A 111 6.08 3.18 5.58
N LEU A 112 6.15 3.19 4.25
CA LEU A 112 7.32 3.69 3.52
C LEU A 112 7.53 5.19 3.72
N MET A 113 6.45 5.97 3.82
CA MET A 113 6.52 7.40 4.10
C MET A 113 7.05 7.67 5.51
N GLU A 114 6.53 6.95 6.51
CA GLU A 114 7.02 7.01 7.89
C GLU A 114 8.51 6.65 7.98
N PHE A 115 8.91 5.55 7.34
CA PHE A 115 10.31 5.15 7.27
C PHE A 115 11.20 6.21 6.62
N GLY A 116 10.72 6.86 5.56
CA GLY A 116 11.42 7.96 4.90
C GLY A 116 11.63 9.15 5.82
N ASN A 117 10.59 9.54 6.57
CA ASN A 117 10.68 10.63 7.55
C ASN A 117 11.68 10.29 8.68
N GLU A 118 11.62 9.08 9.23
CA GLU A 118 12.57 8.63 10.26
C GLU A 118 14.02 8.62 9.76
N ALA A 119 14.23 8.21 8.51
CA ALA A 119 15.56 8.21 7.90
C ALA A 119 16.10 9.64 7.71
N ASP A 120 15.25 10.57 7.27
CA ASP A 120 15.58 11.99 7.11
C ASP A 120 15.92 12.64 8.46
N ASP A 121 15.13 12.38 9.50
CA ASP A 121 15.39 12.87 10.85
C ASP A 121 16.72 12.34 11.42
N ARG A 122 17.01 11.04 11.23
CA ARG A 122 18.31 10.46 11.62
C ARG A 122 19.47 11.08 10.85
N ALA A 123 19.30 11.41 9.57
CA ALA A 123 20.33 12.06 8.77
C ALA A 123 20.61 13.48 9.30
N LYS A 124 19.56 14.27 9.56
CA LYS A 124 19.70 15.60 10.16
C LYS A 124 20.38 15.56 11.53
N GLU A 125 20.01 14.62 12.39
CA GLU A 125 20.69 14.44 13.68
C GLU A 125 22.18 14.13 13.52
N ALA A 126 22.55 13.30 12.55
CA ALA A 126 23.93 12.97 12.27
C ALA A 126 24.72 14.18 11.72
N GLU A 127 24.10 14.98 10.83
CA GLU A 127 24.69 16.22 10.33
C GLU A 127 24.92 17.24 11.45
N ILE A 128 23.95 17.40 12.36
CA ILE A 128 24.10 18.28 13.53
C ILE A 128 25.29 17.83 14.40
N ARG A 129 25.37 16.53 14.72
CA ARG A 129 26.49 15.99 15.53
C ARG A 129 27.84 16.13 14.84
N LEU A 130 27.89 15.97 13.52
CA LEU A 130 29.11 16.18 12.75
C LEU A 130 29.55 17.64 12.85
N LEU A 131 28.64 18.58 12.64
CA LEU A 131 28.93 20.00 12.71
C LEU A 131 29.41 20.42 14.11
N GLU A 132 28.77 19.91 15.17
CA GLU A 132 29.21 20.11 16.56
C GLU A 132 30.64 19.59 16.77
N ALA A 133 30.93 18.37 16.32
CA ALA A 133 32.27 17.78 16.43
C ALA A 133 33.32 18.55 15.61
N GLU A 134 32.98 19.01 14.40
CA GLU A 134 33.86 19.84 13.56
C GLU A 134 34.19 21.17 14.24
N ASN A 135 33.20 21.81 14.86
CA ASN A 135 33.40 23.04 15.63
C ASN A 135 34.31 22.82 16.85
N GLU A 136 34.10 21.74 17.60
CA GLU A 136 34.94 21.38 18.74
C GLU A 136 36.38 21.07 18.33
N LEU A 137 36.57 20.31 17.24
CA LEU A 137 37.89 20.04 16.67
C LEU A 137 38.58 21.33 16.23
N GLY A 138 37.84 22.25 15.60
CA GLY A 138 38.35 23.57 15.24
C GLY A 138 38.89 24.33 16.44
N ARG A 139 38.09 24.44 17.52
CA ARG A 139 38.50 25.09 18.77
C ARG A 139 39.73 24.42 19.39
N LEU A 140 39.74 23.09 19.50
CA LEU A 140 40.88 22.35 20.06
C LEU A 140 42.15 22.52 19.22
N ALA A 141 42.03 22.60 17.89
CA ALA A 141 43.15 22.85 17.01
C ALA A 141 43.73 24.27 17.19
N GLU A 142 42.88 25.27 17.44
CA GLU A 142 43.31 26.63 17.79
C GLU A 142 44.02 26.66 19.16
N ASP A 143 43.44 26.03 20.18
CA ASP A 143 44.05 25.90 21.51
C ASP A 143 45.43 25.22 21.43
N LEU A 144 45.55 24.13 20.67
CA LEU A 144 46.83 23.45 20.47
C LEU A 144 47.87 24.34 19.77
N LYS A 145 47.46 25.13 18.78
CA LYS A 145 48.36 26.10 18.13
C LYS A 145 48.83 27.16 19.14
N PHE A 146 47.92 27.66 19.97
CA PHE A 146 48.23 28.62 21.03
C PHE A 146 49.27 28.06 22.01
N TYR A 147 49.02 26.89 22.61
CA TYR A 147 49.95 26.30 23.58
C TYR A 147 51.29 25.89 22.95
N LYS A 148 51.29 25.45 21.69
CA LYS A 148 52.52 25.18 20.96
C LYS A 148 53.38 26.45 20.84
N HIS A 149 52.76 27.56 20.44
CA HIS A 149 53.45 28.84 20.32
C HIS A 149 53.97 29.35 21.67
N GLU A 150 53.16 29.26 22.73
CA GLU A 150 53.57 29.64 24.08
C GLU A 150 54.75 28.79 24.59
N SER A 151 54.74 27.48 24.33
CA SER A 151 55.86 26.59 24.65
C SER A 151 57.14 26.94 23.89
N GLU A 152 57.03 27.29 22.61
CA GLU A 152 58.16 27.76 21.80
C GLU A 152 58.77 29.04 22.37
N ILE A 153 57.94 30.03 22.76
CA ILE A 153 58.41 31.26 23.42
C ILE A 153 59.12 30.95 24.74
N HIS A 154 58.55 30.10 25.58
CA HIS A 154 59.15 29.71 26.86
C HIS A 154 60.53 29.07 26.67
N LYS A 155 60.69 28.18 25.67
CA LYS A 155 62.00 27.58 25.34
C LYS A 155 63.04 28.62 24.91
N VAL A 156 62.63 29.63 24.12
CA VAL A 156 63.53 30.73 23.72
C VAL A 156 63.94 31.58 24.92
N ASN A 157 63.00 31.89 25.81
CA ASN A 157 63.29 32.64 27.03
C ASN A 157 64.19 31.85 27.99
N GLU A 158 63.97 30.54 28.13
CA GLU A 158 64.80 29.65 28.95
C GLU A 158 66.23 29.57 28.42
N THR A 159 66.41 29.35 27.11
CA THR A 159 67.74 29.34 26.48
C THR A 159 68.45 30.69 26.63
N ARG A 160 67.74 31.81 26.50
CA ARG A 160 68.28 33.15 26.77
C ARG A 160 68.70 33.31 28.23
N ALA A 161 67.88 32.88 29.19
CA ALA A 161 68.21 32.97 30.62
C ALA A 161 69.43 32.11 30.98
N ILE A 162 69.55 30.91 30.39
CA ILE A 162 70.72 30.04 30.54
C ILE A 162 71.98 30.75 30.02
N GLU A 163 71.90 31.40 28.86
CA GLU A 163 73.03 32.14 28.29
C GLU A 163 73.41 33.38 29.12
N GLU A 164 72.42 34.14 29.60
CA GLU A 164 72.65 35.27 30.52
C GLU A 164 73.33 34.81 31.83
N LEU A 165 72.89 33.68 32.41
CA LEU A 165 73.54 33.07 33.58
C LEU A 165 74.97 32.61 33.28
N ARG A 166 75.24 32.08 32.08
CA ARG A 166 76.58 31.68 31.62
C ARG A 166 77.50 32.90 31.56
N LEU A 167 77.06 33.98 30.93
CA LEU A 167 77.79 35.25 30.84
C LEU A 167 78.05 35.87 32.22
N LEU A 168 77.05 35.87 33.12
CA LEU A 168 77.24 36.36 34.49
C LEU A 168 78.24 35.53 35.27
N ARG A 169 78.25 34.19 35.09
CA ARG A 169 79.24 33.30 35.71
C ARG A 169 80.66 33.58 35.20
N GLU A 170 80.81 33.78 33.89
CA GLU A 170 82.11 34.19 33.30
C GLU A 170 82.59 35.51 33.89
N ARG A 171 81.72 36.53 33.94
CA ARG A 171 82.05 37.84 34.54
C ARG A 171 82.40 37.77 36.03
N LEU A 172 81.72 36.90 36.79
CA LEU A 172 82.08 36.65 38.19
C LEU A 172 83.46 36.01 38.30
N SER A 173 83.76 35.01 37.47
CA SER A 173 85.08 34.38 37.41
C SER A 173 86.18 35.36 37.00
N GLU A 174 85.92 36.24 36.04
CA GLU A 174 86.84 37.32 35.66
C GLU A 174 87.06 38.31 36.80
N GLY A 175 85.99 38.71 37.49
CA GLY A 175 86.06 39.58 38.67
C GLY A 175 86.82 38.93 39.83
N GLU A 176 86.66 37.62 40.04
CA GLU A 176 87.43 36.85 41.02
C GLU A 176 88.92 36.79 40.61
N CYS A 177 89.24 36.52 39.34
CA CYS A 177 90.62 36.57 38.81
C CYS A 177 91.25 37.96 38.97
N ALA A 178 90.49 39.03 38.72
CA ALA A 178 90.94 40.40 38.91
C ALA A 178 91.26 40.69 40.40
N ARG A 179 90.39 40.28 41.34
CA ARG A 179 90.67 40.37 42.78
C ARG A 179 91.91 39.57 43.18
N TYR A 180 92.08 38.35 42.68
CA TYR A 180 93.27 37.55 42.94
C TYR A 180 94.57 38.21 42.43
N LEU A 181 94.52 38.95 41.32
CA LEU A 181 95.65 39.69 40.78
C LEU A 181 95.90 41.00 41.54
N GLU A 182 94.87 41.66 42.04
CA GLU A 182 94.97 42.81 42.96
C GLU A 182 95.57 42.39 44.30
N ASP A 183 95.11 41.29 44.90
CA ASP A 183 95.66 40.72 46.13
C ASP A 183 97.13 40.28 45.94
N ARG A 184 97.47 39.74 44.77
CA ARG A 184 98.84 39.36 44.41
C ARG A 184 99.73 40.57 44.13
N SER A 185 99.22 41.65 43.54
CA SER A 185 99.98 42.89 43.33
C SER A 185 100.16 43.68 44.63
N ALA A 186 99.20 43.64 45.56
CA ALA A 186 99.34 44.11 46.94
C ALA A 186 100.40 43.31 47.71
N PHE A 187 100.50 42.00 47.50
CA PHE A 187 101.55 41.15 48.08
C PHE A 187 102.95 41.50 47.52
N VAL A 188 103.07 41.76 46.21
CA VAL A 188 104.34 42.16 45.56
C VAL A 188 104.76 43.59 45.94
N HIS A 189 103.82 44.49 46.21
CA HIS A 189 104.14 45.82 46.78
C HIS A 189 104.54 45.76 48.27
N SER A 190 104.15 44.71 49.00
CA SER A 190 104.62 44.47 50.37
C SER A 190 106.03 43.84 50.42
N GLU A 191 106.44 43.06 49.42
CA GLU A 191 107.77 42.41 49.40
C GLU A 191 108.91 43.32 48.89
N HIS A 192 108.63 44.51 48.36
CA HIS A 192 109.67 45.45 47.90
C HIS A 192 109.98 46.61 48.87
N PHE A 193 109.42 46.59 50.09
CA PHE A 193 109.71 47.60 51.13
C PHE A 193 110.62 47.08 52.28
N ASP A 194 111.02 45.81 52.30
CA ASP A 194 111.84 45.21 53.38
C ASP A 194 113.15 44.57 52.88
N GLN A 195 113.96 45.31 52.11
CA GLN A 195 115.37 44.95 51.88
C GLN A 195 116.30 46.17 51.80
N GLU A 196 116.16 47.11 52.74
CA GLU A 196 117.22 48.05 53.11
C GLU A 196 117.40 48.09 54.64
N ASN A 197 118.63 47.75 55.09
CA ASN A 197 119.20 47.85 56.45
C ASN A 197 118.77 46.75 57.45
N GLY A 198 119.62 45.97 58.12
CA GLY A 198 121.07 45.96 58.29
C GLY A 198 121.43 45.33 59.66
N PHE A 199 122.31 44.31 59.64
CA PHE A 199 123.41 44.07 60.59
C PHE A 199 123.16 43.91 62.12
N TRP A 200 123.44 42.72 62.68
CA TRP A 200 124.59 42.36 63.57
C TRP A 200 124.40 41.00 64.27
N THR A 201 125.51 40.42 64.68
CA THR A 201 125.82 38.99 64.88
C THR A 201 125.67 38.43 66.31
N ARG A 202 125.52 37.09 66.36
CA ARG A 202 125.91 36.09 67.40
C ARG A 202 125.18 36.10 68.76
N PRO A 203 124.93 34.92 69.36
CA PRO A 203 125.98 34.19 70.10
C PRO A 203 125.99 32.66 69.94
N GLU A 204 126.96 32.06 70.64
CA GLU A 204 127.56 30.73 70.54
C GLU A 204 126.73 29.54 71.08
N GLN A 205 126.99 28.38 70.46
CA GLN A 205 127.21 27.03 71.02
C GLN A 205 126.33 26.51 72.20
N SER A 206 125.63 25.38 71.99
CA SER A 206 126.13 24.02 72.31
C SER A 206 125.01 22.95 72.38
N LEU A 207 125.36 21.72 71.97
CA LEU A 207 124.90 20.40 72.46
C LEU A 207 123.44 19.94 72.25
N ARG A 208 123.18 19.16 71.18
CA ARG A 208 123.09 17.67 71.17
C ARG A 208 122.75 17.15 69.77
#